data_AF-A0A8B8EYN6-F1
#
_entry.id   AF-A0A8B8EYN6-F1
#
_cell.length_a   1.000
_cell.length_b   1.000
_cell.length_c   1.000
_cell.angle_alpha   90.00
_cell.angle_beta   90.00
_cell.angle_gamma   90.00
#
_symmetry.space_group_name_H-M   'P 1'
#
loop_
_entity.id
_entity.type
_entity.pdbx_description
1 polymer ?
#
loop_
_entity_poly.entity_id
_entity_poly.type
_entity_poly.pdbx_seq_one_letter_code
_entity_poly.pdbx_strand_id
1 'polypeptide(L)'
;MSIHQWKKDPGPPQEWHDWVEELFSPSLDLEKETIMEGVKKEGVVRSKIKRISMLDPETVREVYERVHMMSVMNEEMKTTGLKQTSVSTKSADPSSNKQQPKQTVEVDLSESCVWDSGEISVLRKVFKEVKEENRKLRVENREIEKRNMELEMKYNSLLKDLDDKKFKLTEVLKANSRLKIHCEHLQSELDETNVRMTAMEQIFKEINEEKGKMVKDVHELRIAADKERMEKNSLQLKLESIQHQTASEKIALEESIKIQCRDQIANLEKNVMDLTKELNKEIKAHKTTKRGLDHLRNHFASLPLSHIIPPNAVNSDQISEFQY
;
A
#
# COMPACT_ATOMS: atom_id res chain seq x y z
N MET A 1 41.98 -50.36 -12.40
CA MET A 1 41.22 -49.43 -11.54
C MET A 1 41.44 -48.01 -12.03
N SER A 2 40.41 -47.17 -11.89
CA SER A 2 40.37 -45.72 -12.09
C SER A 2 40.04 -45.18 -13.48
N ILE A 3 38.74 -45.11 -13.76
CA ILE A 3 38.12 -44.27 -14.79
C ILE A 3 37.99 -42.86 -14.19
N HIS A 4 38.70 -41.88 -14.74
CA HIS A 4 38.53 -40.48 -14.32
C HIS A 4 37.33 -39.86 -15.03
N GLN A 5 36.36 -39.46 -14.20
CA GLN A 5 35.10 -38.84 -14.57
C GLN A 5 35.32 -37.48 -15.25
N TRP A 6 34.57 -37.26 -16.33
CA TRP A 6 34.38 -35.96 -16.95
C TRP A 6 33.55 -35.08 -16.00
N LYS A 7 34.12 -33.95 -15.58
CA LYS A 7 33.40 -32.90 -14.83
C LYS A 7 32.39 -32.23 -15.78
N LYS A 8 31.12 -32.19 -15.37
CA LYS A 8 30.07 -31.37 -15.99
C LYS A 8 30.39 -29.89 -15.75
N ASP A 9 30.21 -29.08 -16.78
CA ASP A 9 30.24 -27.63 -16.69
C ASP A 9 29.22 -27.11 -15.65
N PRO A 10 29.56 -26.07 -14.86
CA PRO A 10 28.61 -25.43 -13.99
C PRO A 10 27.60 -24.64 -14.84
N GLY A 11 26.31 -24.89 -14.61
CA GLY A 11 25.22 -24.12 -15.18
C GLY A 11 25.31 -22.63 -14.81
N PRO A 12 24.54 -21.77 -15.48
CA PRO A 12 24.61 -20.32 -15.26
C PRO A 12 24.29 -19.95 -13.81
N PRO A 13 24.86 -18.85 -13.28
CA PRO A 13 24.74 -18.47 -11.88
C PRO A 13 23.27 -18.22 -11.49
N GLN A 14 22.90 -18.71 -10.32
CA GLN A 14 21.57 -18.59 -9.69
C GLN A 14 21.07 -17.12 -9.57
N GLU A 15 21.96 -16.15 -9.68
CA GLU A 15 21.70 -14.70 -9.53
C GLU A 15 20.83 -14.10 -10.65
N TRP A 16 20.65 -14.79 -11.78
CA TRP A 16 19.79 -14.30 -12.87
C TRP A 16 18.29 -14.44 -12.58
N HIS A 17 17.91 -15.14 -11.52
CA HIS A 17 16.53 -15.36 -11.12
C HIS A 17 16.03 -14.37 -10.05
N ASP A 18 16.92 -13.66 -9.35
CA ASP A 18 16.53 -12.79 -8.22
C ASP A 18 15.78 -11.51 -8.66
N TRP A 19 16.15 -10.90 -9.80
CA TRP A 19 15.51 -9.63 -10.21
C TRP A 19 14.04 -9.80 -10.62
N VAL A 20 13.64 -10.99 -11.06
CA VAL A 20 12.25 -11.30 -11.42
C VAL A 20 11.41 -11.52 -10.16
N GLU A 21 11.97 -12.16 -9.14
CA GLU A 21 11.32 -12.34 -7.84
C GLU A 21 11.24 -11.04 -7.03
N GLU A 22 12.19 -10.11 -7.22
CA GLU A 22 12.16 -8.75 -6.64
C GLU A 22 11.08 -7.85 -7.30
N LEU A 23 10.88 -7.96 -8.62
CA LEU A 23 9.87 -7.17 -9.35
C LEU A 23 8.46 -7.80 -9.29
N PHE A 24 8.38 -9.12 -9.08
CA PHE A 24 7.13 -9.88 -9.02
C PHE A 24 7.14 -10.88 -7.87
N SER A 25 7.22 -10.39 -6.63
CA SER A 25 7.06 -11.26 -5.46
C SER A 25 5.70 -11.99 -5.54
N PRO A 26 5.65 -13.33 -5.46
CA PRO A 26 4.40 -14.07 -5.54
C PRO A 26 3.47 -13.62 -4.41
N SER A 27 2.39 -12.92 -4.75
CA SER A 27 1.46 -12.32 -3.78
C SER A 27 0.48 -13.32 -3.15
N LEU A 28 0.80 -14.62 -3.15
CA LEU A 28 -0.09 -15.68 -2.67
C LEU A 28 0.70 -16.76 -1.91
N ASP A 29 0.97 -16.50 -0.64
CA ASP A 29 1.20 -17.56 0.34
C ASP A 29 -0.13 -18.26 0.63
N LEU A 30 -0.51 -19.18 -0.24
CA LEU A 30 -1.61 -20.10 0.01
C LEU A 30 -1.06 -21.32 0.74
N GLU A 31 -1.15 -21.31 2.07
CA GLU A 31 -1.02 -22.51 2.88
C GLU A 31 -2.02 -23.57 2.38
N LYS A 32 -1.52 -24.77 2.11
CA LYS A 32 -2.29 -25.89 1.53
C LYS A 32 -3.51 -26.30 2.37
N GLU A 33 -3.64 -25.83 3.61
CA GLU A 33 -4.75 -26.16 4.50
C GLU A 33 -6.02 -25.33 4.24
N THR A 34 -5.95 -24.15 3.64
CA THR A 34 -7.15 -23.29 3.47
C THR A 34 -8.05 -23.69 2.29
N ILE A 35 -7.59 -24.56 1.39
CA ILE A 35 -8.36 -24.97 0.19
C ILE A 35 -9.37 -26.09 0.52
N MET A 36 -9.26 -26.78 1.66
CA MET A 36 -10.10 -27.95 1.96
C MET A 36 -11.36 -27.68 2.80
N GLU A 37 -11.56 -26.48 3.36
CA GLU A 37 -12.64 -26.26 4.35
C GLU A 37 -13.84 -25.43 3.83
N GLY A 38 -13.89 -25.16 2.53
CA GLY A 38 -14.78 -24.13 1.96
C GLY A 38 -15.98 -24.59 1.12
N VAL A 39 -16.60 -25.77 1.32
CA VAL A 39 -17.90 -26.06 0.63
C VAL A 39 -18.84 -26.91 1.47
N LYS A 40 -19.69 -26.26 2.29
CA LYS A 40 -20.98 -26.81 2.72
C LYS A 40 -22.08 -25.75 2.64
N LYS A 41 -23.24 -26.18 2.11
CA LYS A 41 -24.54 -25.51 1.89
C LYS A 41 -24.73 -25.00 0.45
N GLU A 42 -25.29 -25.82 -0.44
CA GLU A 42 -26.72 -26.11 -0.67
C GLU A 42 -27.44 -25.06 -1.52
N GLY A 43 -27.84 -25.50 -2.72
CA GLY A 43 -28.61 -24.74 -3.70
C GLY A 43 -28.46 -25.26 -5.14
N VAL A 44 -28.29 -26.56 -5.35
CA VAL A 44 -28.14 -27.14 -6.70
C VAL A 44 -29.49 -27.53 -7.28
N VAL A 45 -30.00 -26.67 -8.15
CA VAL A 45 -30.94 -27.05 -9.21
C VAL A 45 -30.22 -28.06 -10.11
N ARG A 46 -30.69 -29.32 -10.10
CA ARG A 46 -30.07 -30.41 -10.86
C ARG A 46 -30.33 -30.26 -12.37
N SER A 47 -29.42 -29.61 -13.08
CA SER A 47 -29.29 -29.77 -14.53
C SER A 47 -28.60 -31.10 -14.84
N LYS A 48 -29.22 -31.95 -15.66
CA LYS A 48 -28.75 -33.30 -16.07
C LYS A 48 -27.52 -33.30 -17.00
N ILE A 49 -26.65 -32.29 -16.91
CA ILE A 49 -25.44 -32.20 -17.73
C ILE A 49 -24.28 -32.25 -16.75
N LYS A 50 -23.57 -33.40 -16.73
CA LYS A 50 -22.31 -33.55 -16.01
C LYS A 50 -21.33 -32.51 -16.56
N ARG A 51 -21.13 -31.40 -15.85
CA ARG A 51 -20.01 -30.50 -16.10
C ARG A 51 -18.75 -31.26 -15.73
N ILE A 52 -17.99 -31.66 -16.73
CA ILE A 52 -16.67 -32.26 -16.55
C ILE A 52 -15.77 -31.14 -16.03
N SER A 53 -15.09 -31.39 -14.91
CA SER A 53 -14.13 -30.46 -14.31
C SER A 53 -12.99 -30.24 -15.31
N MET A 54 -12.73 -28.99 -15.70
CA MET A 54 -11.65 -28.62 -16.63
C MET A 54 -10.24 -28.78 -16.03
N LEU A 55 -10.12 -29.45 -14.88
CA LEU A 55 -8.86 -29.63 -14.15
C LEU A 55 -8.26 -31.04 -14.24
N ASP A 56 -8.89 -31.97 -14.97
CA ASP A 56 -8.38 -33.33 -15.13
C ASP A 56 -7.87 -33.58 -16.57
N PRO A 57 -6.55 -33.64 -16.79
CA PRO A 57 -5.94 -33.79 -18.12
C PRO A 57 -6.34 -35.08 -18.85
N GLU A 58 -6.75 -36.13 -18.12
CA GLU A 58 -7.07 -37.43 -18.67
C GLU A 58 -8.48 -37.46 -19.28
N THR A 59 -9.45 -36.81 -18.64
CA THR A 59 -10.80 -36.65 -19.20
C THR A 59 -10.83 -35.75 -20.43
N VAL A 60 -9.95 -34.74 -20.51
CA VAL A 60 -9.79 -33.93 -21.73
C VAL A 60 -9.24 -34.76 -22.90
N ARG A 61 -8.25 -35.62 -22.64
CA ARG A 61 -7.68 -36.53 -23.66
C ARG A 61 -8.74 -37.51 -24.18
N GLU A 62 -9.52 -38.09 -23.29
CA GLU A 62 -10.56 -39.07 -23.63
C GLU A 62 -11.70 -38.46 -24.48
N VAL A 63 -12.07 -37.20 -24.22
CA VAL A 63 -13.02 -36.46 -25.06
C VAL A 63 -12.44 -36.19 -26.44
N TYR A 64 -11.15 -35.82 -26.51
CA TYR A 64 -10.47 -35.56 -27.78
C TYR A 64 -10.36 -36.81 -28.66
N GLU A 65 -9.99 -37.95 -28.08
CA GLU A 65 -9.94 -39.24 -28.77
C GLU A 65 -11.33 -39.67 -29.28
N ARG A 66 -12.37 -39.47 -28.46
CA ARG A 66 -13.77 -39.78 -28.85
C ARG A 66 -14.25 -38.91 -30.02
N VAL A 67 -13.95 -37.61 -30.01
CA VAL A 67 -14.29 -36.70 -31.12
C VAL A 67 -13.49 -37.03 -32.37
N HIS A 68 -12.21 -37.38 -32.22
CA HIS A 68 -11.36 -37.79 -33.34
C HIS A 68 -11.91 -39.06 -34.03
N MET A 69 -12.25 -40.09 -33.26
CA MET A 69 -12.88 -41.31 -33.78
C MET A 69 -14.20 -41.04 -34.51
N MET A 70 -15.04 -40.16 -33.97
CA MET A 70 -16.33 -39.81 -34.58
C MET A 70 -16.14 -39.05 -35.90
N SER A 71 -15.10 -38.22 -36.00
CA SER A 71 -14.75 -37.52 -37.24
C SER A 71 -14.24 -38.48 -38.31
N VAL A 72 -13.42 -39.46 -37.93
CA VAL A 72 -12.89 -40.48 -38.86
C VAL A 72 -14.03 -41.37 -39.40
N MET A 73 -14.94 -41.84 -38.53
CA MET A 73 -16.11 -42.62 -38.98
C MET A 73 -17.05 -41.82 -39.90
N ASN A 74 -17.20 -40.51 -39.67
CA ASN A 74 -18.05 -39.66 -40.52
C ASN A 74 -17.44 -39.41 -41.91
N GLU A 75 -16.10 -39.32 -41.99
CA GLU A 75 -15.36 -39.27 -43.27
C GLU A 75 -15.51 -40.60 -44.05
N GLU A 76 -15.44 -41.75 -43.38
CA GLU A 76 -15.65 -43.07 -44.00
C GLU A 76 -17.09 -43.28 -44.50
N MET A 77 -18.10 -42.78 -43.80
CA MET A 77 -19.50 -42.84 -44.27
C MET A 77 -19.76 -41.96 -45.50
N LYS A 78 -19.06 -40.82 -45.62
CA LYS A 78 -19.18 -39.95 -46.80
C LYS A 78 -18.51 -40.55 -48.04
N THR A 79 -17.40 -41.26 -47.88
CA THR A 79 -16.65 -41.86 -49.00
C THR A 79 -17.31 -43.13 -49.54
N THR A 80 -18.05 -43.87 -48.70
CA THR A 80 -18.79 -45.08 -49.10
C THR A 80 -20.17 -44.77 -49.72
N GLY A 81 -20.82 -43.67 -49.34
CA GLY A 81 -22.13 -43.26 -49.88
C GLY A 81 -22.12 -42.74 -51.33
N LEU A 82 -20.96 -42.34 -51.88
CA LEU A 82 -20.85 -41.74 -53.22
C LEU A 82 -20.69 -42.74 -54.38
N LYS A 83 -20.64 -44.05 -54.11
CA LYS A 83 -20.40 -45.09 -55.15
C LYS A 83 -21.65 -45.80 -55.67
N GLN A 84 -22.87 -45.48 -55.21
CA GLN A 84 -24.08 -46.26 -55.53
C GLN A 84 -25.12 -45.61 -56.46
N THR A 85 -24.86 -44.42 -57.01
CA THR A 85 -25.83 -43.71 -57.88
C THR A 85 -25.20 -43.26 -59.21
N SER A 86 -24.81 -44.21 -60.06
CA SER A 86 -24.64 -43.94 -61.50
C SER A 86 -24.79 -45.21 -62.35
N VAL A 87 -26.03 -45.66 -62.54
CA VAL A 87 -26.39 -46.46 -63.72
C VAL A 87 -27.39 -45.62 -64.53
N SER A 88 -26.84 -44.91 -65.50
CA SER A 88 -27.57 -44.10 -66.47
C SER A 88 -28.09 -45.01 -67.58
N THR A 89 -29.40 -45.10 -67.67
CA THR A 89 -30.19 -45.61 -68.78
C THR A 89 -29.95 -44.75 -70.03
N LYS A 90 -29.39 -45.33 -71.09
CA LYS A 90 -29.44 -44.76 -72.45
C LYS A 90 -30.27 -45.67 -73.35
N SER A 91 -31.50 -45.24 -73.58
CA SER A 91 -32.36 -45.64 -74.71
C SER A 91 -31.81 -45.03 -75.99
N ALA A 92 -31.52 -45.87 -76.99
CA ALA A 92 -31.28 -45.48 -78.37
C ALA A 92 -32.30 -46.21 -79.26
N ASP A 93 -32.96 -45.43 -80.10
CA ASP A 93 -33.98 -45.84 -81.07
C ASP A 93 -33.49 -46.93 -82.05
N PRO A 94 -34.39 -47.81 -82.53
CA PRO A 94 -34.12 -48.73 -83.61
C PRO A 94 -34.52 -48.11 -84.95
N SER A 95 -33.56 -47.87 -85.83
CA SER A 95 -33.85 -47.69 -87.25
C SER A 95 -32.93 -48.59 -88.07
N SER A 96 -33.53 -49.51 -88.81
CA SER A 96 -33.17 -49.90 -90.18
C SER A 96 -33.37 -51.38 -90.42
N ASN A 97 -33.98 -51.68 -91.57
CA ASN A 97 -33.81 -52.90 -92.35
C ASN A 97 -34.53 -54.16 -91.89
N LYS A 98 -35.70 -54.44 -92.48
CA LYS A 98 -35.79 -55.16 -93.77
C LYS A 98 -37.25 -55.43 -94.12
N GLN A 99 -37.67 -54.87 -95.24
CA GLN A 99 -38.88 -55.25 -95.94
C GLN A 99 -38.76 -56.70 -96.43
N GLN A 100 -39.74 -57.53 -96.08
CA GLN A 100 -40.14 -58.69 -96.87
C GLN A 100 -41.59 -58.47 -97.29
N PRO A 101 -41.96 -58.69 -98.57
CA PRO A 101 -43.33 -58.57 -99.01
C PRO A 101 -44.06 -59.85 -98.61
N LYS A 102 -44.81 -59.81 -97.50
CA LYS A 102 -45.83 -60.82 -97.24
C LYS A 102 -46.98 -60.55 -98.21
N GLN A 103 -47.26 -61.53 -99.06
CA GLN A 103 -48.52 -61.65 -99.80
C GLN A 103 -49.68 -61.36 -98.85
N THR A 104 -50.26 -60.17 -98.99
CA THR A 104 -51.56 -59.85 -98.41
C THR A 104 -52.58 -60.61 -99.24
N VAL A 105 -53.07 -61.72 -98.70
CA VAL A 105 -54.43 -62.15 -99.00
C VAL A 105 -55.31 -60.93 -98.73
N GLU A 106 -55.97 -60.40 -99.76
CA GLU A 106 -57.09 -59.47 -99.58
C GLU A 106 -58.18 -60.24 -98.84
N VAL A 107 -58.03 -60.35 -97.53
CA VAL A 107 -59.18 -60.54 -96.65
C VAL A 107 -59.87 -59.18 -96.71
N ASP A 108 -61.07 -59.19 -97.28
CA ASP A 108 -61.97 -58.05 -97.22
C ASP A 108 -62.31 -57.79 -95.75
N LEU A 109 -61.49 -56.95 -95.11
CA LEU A 109 -61.61 -56.55 -93.71
C LEU A 109 -62.92 -55.79 -93.44
N SER A 110 -63.67 -55.47 -94.49
CA SER A 110 -65.02 -54.89 -94.44
C SER A 110 -66.02 -55.83 -93.77
N GLU A 111 -65.81 -57.15 -93.84
CA GLU A 111 -66.72 -58.17 -93.24
C GLU A 111 -66.23 -58.72 -91.89
N SER A 112 -64.99 -58.44 -91.48
CA SER A 112 -64.41 -58.86 -90.18
C SER A 112 -64.25 -57.70 -89.19
N CYS A 113 -64.87 -56.56 -89.46
CA CYS A 113 -64.94 -55.46 -88.52
C CYS A 113 -66.07 -55.73 -87.50
N VAL A 114 -65.70 -56.24 -86.32
CA VAL A 114 -66.62 -56.49 -85.19
C VAL A 114 -67.24 -55.19 -84.65
N TRP A 115 -66.69 -54.04 -85.04
CA TRP A 115 -67.10 -52.72 -84.58
C TRP A 115 -67.93 -52.05 -85.63
N ASP A 116 -69.09 -51.53 -85.24
CA ASP A 116 -69.89 -50.73 -86.14
C ASP A 116 -69.24 -49.34 -86.38
N SER A 117 -69.58 -48.70 -87.50
CA SER A 117 -69.01 -47.39 -87.85
C SER A 117 -69.32 -46.29 -86.81
N GLY A 118 -70.41 -46.44 -86.05
CA GLY A 118 -70.80 -45.57 -84.94
C GLY A 118 -69.91 -45.75 -83.71
N GLU A 119 -69.63 -46.99 -83.31
CA GLU A 119 -68.73 -47.37 -82.22
C GLU A 119 -67.31 -46.87 -82.48
N ILE A 120 -66.82 -47.02 -83.72
CA ILE A 120 -65.50 -46.46 -84.13
C ILE A 120 -65.51 -44.93 -84.05
N SER A 121 -66.61 -44.28 -84.43
CA SER A 121 -66.75 -42.82 -84.35
C SER A 121 -66.73 -42.33 -82.90
N VAL A 122 -67.46 -43.00 -82.01
CA VAL A 122 -67.46 -42.73 -80.56
C VAL A 122 -66.06 -42.93 -79.98
N LEU A 123 -65.41 -44.04 -80.30
CA LEU A 123 -64.05 -44.33 -79.81
C LEU A 123 -63.04 -43.27 -80.26
N ARG A 124 -63.11 -42.82 -81.52
CA ARG A 124 -62.27 -41.73 -82.04
C ARG A 124 -62.56 -40.41 -81.34
N LYS A 125 -63.82 -40.12 -81.02
CA LYS A 125 -64.22 -38.90 -80.30
C LYS A 125 -63.68 -38.91 -78.87
N VAL A 126 -63.92 -39.98 -78.12
CA VAL A 126 -63.42 -40.15 -76.75
C VAL A 126 -61.88 -40.13 -76.73
N PHE A 127 -61.22 -40.79 -77.69
CA PHE A 127 -59.76 -40.76 -77.78
C PHE A 127 -59.21 -39.35 -78.03
N LYS A 128 -59.88 -38.55 -78.89
CA LYS A 128 -59.51 -37.15 -79.09
C LYS A 128 -59.73 -36.32 -77.82
N GLU A 129 -60.86 -36.50 -77.14
CA GLU A 129 -61.16 -35.82 -75.87
C GLU A 129 -60.12 -36.14 -74.80
N VAL A 130 -59.82 -37.43 -74.58
CA VAL A 130 -58.79 -37.89 -73.65
C VAL A 130 -57.41 -37.38 -74.04
N LYS A 131 -57.05 -37.37 -75.33
CA LYS A 131 -55.75 -36.83 -75.79
C LYS A 131 -55.62 -35.34 -75.45
N GLU A 132 -56.69 -34.59 -75.62
CA GLU A 132 -56.70 -33.15 -75.34
C GLU A 132 -56.69 -32.85 -73.86
N GLU A 133 -57.39 -33.65 -73.06
CA GLU A 133 -57.31 -33.63 -71.59
C GLU A 133 -55.90 -33.98 -71.10
N ASN A 134 -55.30 -35.04 -71.62
CA ASN A 134 -53.93 -35.45 -71.28
C ASN A 134 -52.92 -34.34 -71.65
N ARG A 135 -53.14 -33.65 -72.78
CA ARG A 135 -52.33 -32.48 -73.17
C ARG A 135 -52.48 -31.34 -72.15
N LYS A 136 -53.70 -31.02 -71.72
CA LYS A 136 -53.97 -29.98 -70.71
C LYS A 136 -53.30 -30.33 -69.37
N LEU A 137 -53.52 -31.55 -68.87
CA LEU A 137 -52.93 -32.03 -67.62
C LEU A 137 -51.40 -32.01 -67.65
N ARG A 138 -50.76 -32.34 -68.79
CA ARG A 138 -49.30 -32.24 -68.92
C ARG A 138 -48.79 -30.80 -68.86
N VAL A 139 -49.54 -29.85 -69.42
CA VAL A 139 -49.17 -28.42 -69.33
C VAL A 139 -49.32 -27.95 -67.88
N GLU A 140 -50.44 -28.25 -67.23
CA GLU A 140 -50.69 -27.90 -65.83
C GLU A 140 -49.64 -28.51 -64.89
N ASN A 141 -49.28 -29.79 -65.09
CA ASN A 141 -48.25 -30.44 -64.28
C ASN A 141 -46.88 -29.77 -64.43
N ARG A 142 -46.51 -29.34 -65.64
CA ARG A 142 -45.27 -28.57 -65.87
C ARG A 142 -45.29 -27.22 -65.18
N GLU A 143 -46.43 -26.54 -65.15
CA GLU A 143 -46.59 -25.25 -64.45
C GLU A 143 -46.49 -25.43 -62.94
N ILE A 144 -47.10 -26.49 -62.39
CA ILE A 144 -47.01 -26.85 -60.96
C ILE A 144 -45.56 -27.21 -60.59
N GLU A 145 -44.88 -28.03 -61.39
CA GLU A 145 -43.46 -28.38 -61.19
C GLU A 145 -42.58 -27.13 -61.17
N LYS A 146 -42.79 -26.20 -62.11
CA LYS A 146 -42.08 -24.92 -62.14
C LYS A 146 -42.34 -24.10 -60.88
N ARG A 147 -43.60 -23.99 -60.45
CA ARG A 147 -43.98 -23.27 -59.23
C ARG A 147 -43.36 -23.91 -57.98
N ASN A 148 -43.33 -25.24 -57.89
CA ASN A 148 -42.69 -25.95 -56.78
C ASN A 148 -41.19 -25.67 -56.74
N MET A 149 -40.50 -25.70 -57.89
CA MET A 149 -39.09 -25.36 -57.96
C MET A 149 -38.82 -23.91 -57.53
N GLU A 150 -39.65 -22.96 -57.93
CA GLU A 150 -39.56 -21.57 -57.48
C GLU A 150 -39.79 -21.42 -55.96
N LEU A 151 -40.74 -22.17 -55.40
CA LEU A 151 -41.01 -22.18 -53.96
C LEU A 151 -39.88 -22.82 -53.17
N GLU A 152 -39.29 -23.92 -53.64
CA GLU A 152 -38.11 -24.55 -53.02
C GLU A 152 -36.90 -23.61 -53.03
N MET A 153 -36.66 -22.90 -54.15
CA MET A 153 -35.60 -21.90 -54.21
C MET A 153 -35.83 -20.76 -53.20
N LYS A 154 -37.06 -20.25 -53.10
CA LYS A 154 -37.42 -19.21 -52.12
C LYS A 154 -37.28 -19.71 -50.69
N TYR A 155 -37.72 -20.93 -50.42
CA TYR A 155 -37.60 -21.56 -49.10
C TYR A 155 -36.14 -21.69 -48.68
N ASN A 156 -35.28 -22.20 -49.56
CA ASN A 156 -33.85 -22.34 -49.31
C ASN A 156 -33.16 -20.98 -49.10
N SER A 157 -33.56 -19.95 -49.87
CA SER A 157 -33.08 -18.58 -49.66
C SER A 157 -33.47 -18.05 -48.28
N LEU A 158 -34.73 -18.19 -47.89
CA LEU A 158 -35.23 -17.75 -46.58
C LEU A 158 -34.57 -18.52 -45.42
N LEU A 159 -34.30 -19.81 -45.61
CA LEU A 159 -33.61 -20.62 -44.62
C LEU A 159 -32.17 -20.11 -44.41
N LYS A 160 -31.45 -19.80 -45.50
CA LYS A 160 -30.11 -19.22 -45.43
C LYS A 160 -30.13 -17.85 -44.74
N ASP A 161 -31.07 -16.98 -45.09
CA ASP A 161 -31.22 -15.67 -44.46
C ASP A 161 -31.52 -15.81 -42.95
N LEU A 162 -32.36 -16.78 -42.57
CA LEU A 162 -32.66 -17.06 -41.17
C LEU A 162 -31.41 -17.50 -40.40
N ASP A 163 -30.60 -18.38 -40.98
CA ASP A 163 -29.36 -18.85 -40.35
C ASP A 163 -28.31 -17.74 -40.24
N ASP A 164 -28.16 -16.88 -41.26
CA ASP A 164 -27.31 -15.70 -41.20
C ASP A 164 -27.75 -14.72 -40.09
N LYS A 165 -29.07 -14.54 -39.92
CA LYS A 165 -29.62 -13.68 -38.86
C LYS A 165 -29.41 -14.29 -37.48
N LYS A 166 -29.58 -15.61 -37.31
CA LYS A 166 -29.28 -16.31 -36.06
C LYS A 166 -27.80 -16.17 -35.70
N PHE A 167 -26.90 -16.36 -36.67
CA PHE A 167 -25.47 -16.19 -36.45
C PHE A 167 -25.15 -14.76 -35.98
N LYS A 168 -25.65 -13.74 -36.68
CA LYS A 168 -25.48 -12.33 -36.28
C LYS A 168 -26.04 -12.05 -34.89
N LEU A 169 -27.20 -12.59 -34.54
CA LEU A 169 -27.79 -12.44 -33.21
C LEU A 169 -26.89 -13.04 -32.13
N THR A 170 -26.30 -14.22 -32.36
CA THR A 170 -25.37 -14.82 -31.39
C THR A 170 -24.11 -14.00 -31.18
N GLU A 171 -23.56 -13.39 -32.24
CA GLU A 171 -22.40 -12.51 -32.13
C GLU A 171 -22.72 -11.22 -31.38
N VAL A 172 -23.89 -10.62 -31.64
CA VAL A 172 -24.37 -9.44 -30.89
C VAL A 172 -24.59 -9.78 -29.41
N LEU A 173 -25.14 -10.95 -29.08
CA LEU A 173 -25.31 -11.39 -27.70
C LEU A 173 -23.97 -11.56 -26.98
N LYS A 174 -22.96 -12.13 -27.65
CA LYS A 174 -21.60 -12.22 -27.10
C LYS A 174 -20.99 -10.84 -26.88
N ALA A 175 -21.13 -9.93 -27.85
CA ALA A 175 -20.63 -8.56 -27.72
C ALA A 175 -21.32 -7.80 -26.57
N ASN A 176 -22.63 -7.95 -26.42
CA ASN A 176 -23.39 -7.36 -25.32
C ASN A 176 -22.95 -7.93 -23.96
N SER A 177 -22.74 -9.25 -23.87
CA SER A 177 -22.20 -9.89 -22.66
C SER A 177 -20.82 -9.35 -22.29
N ARG A 178 -19.93 -9.13 -23.27
CA ARG A 178 -18.60 -8.53 -23.03
C ARG A 178 -18.72 -7.11 -22.54
N LEU A 179 -19.60 -6.32 -23.17
CA LEU A 179 -19.85 -4.94 -22.75
C LEU A 179 -20.41 -4.87 -21.33
N LYS A 180 -21.32 -5.77 -20.98
CA LYS A 180 -21.86 -5.87 -19.62
C LYS A 180 -20.76 -6.11 -18.58
N ILE A 181 -19.86 -7.08 -18.83
CA ILE A 181 -18.71 -7.36 -17.96
C ILE A 181 -17.82 -6.10 -17.82
N HIS A 182 -17.58 -5.40 -18.93
CA HIS A 182 -16.79 -4.16 -18.90
C HIS A 182 -17.46 -3.05 -18.08
N CYS A 183 -18.79 -2.89 -18.19
CA CYS A 183 -19.53 -1.93 -17.37
C CYS A 183 -19.47 -2.29 -15.88
N GLU A 184 -19.63 -3.57 -15.53
CA GLU A 184 -19.54 -4.05 -14.14
C GLU A 184 -18.13 -3.84 -13.56
N HIS A 185 -17.09 -4.05 -14.38
CA HIS A 185 -15.71 -3.78 -13.99
C HIS A 185 -15.46 -2.29 -13.76
N LEU A 186 -15.86 -1.42 -14.71
CA LEU A 186 -15.74 0.04 -14.55
C LEU A 186 -16.51 0.55 -13.32
N GLN A 187 -17.69 -0.01 -13.04
CA GLN A 187 -18.45 0.35 -11.85
C GLN A 187 -17.69 -0.03 -10.57
N SER A 188 -17.05 -1.21 -10.56
CA SER A 188 -16.23 -1.65 -9.43
C SER A 188 -15.00 -0.74 -9.22
N GLU A 189 -14.32 -0.34 -10.30
CA GLU A 189 -13.21 0.61 -10.23
C GLU A 189 -13.67 2.00 -9.74
N LEU A 190 -14.85 2.45 -10.18
CA LEU A 190 -15.45 3.70 -9.70
C LEU A 190 -15.77 3.63 -8.20
N ASP A 191 -16.33 2.51 -7.73
CA ASP A 191 -16.63 2.32 -6.32
C ASP A 191 -15.34 2.28 -5.47
N GLU A 192 -14.30 1.58 -5.94
CA GLU A 192 -13.00 1.53 -5.25
C GLU A 192 -12.33 2.91 -5.19
N THR A 193 -12.35 3.65 -6.29
CA THR A 193 -11.77 5.01 -6.35
C THR A 193 -12.54 5.98 -5.45
N ASN A 194 -13.86 5.86 -5.36
CA ASN A 194 -14.68 6.64 -4.42
C ASN A 194 -14.34 6.31 -2.96
N VAL A 195 -14.18 5.04 -2.61
CA VAL A 195 -13.73 4.64 -1.26
C VAL A 195 -12.35 5.24 -0.95
N ARG A 196 -11.41 5.18 -1.89
CA ARG A 196 -10.08 5.78 -1.73
C ARG A 196 -10.14 7.30 -1.56
N MET A 197 -10.99 7.97 -2.33
CA MET A 197 -11.20 9.42 -2.23
C MET A 197 -11.76 9.82 -0.87
N THR A 198 -12.81 9.15 -0.40
CA THR A 198 -13.38 9.42 0.93
C THR A 198 -12.39 9.17 2.07
N ALA A 199 -11.55 8.13 1.96
CA ALA A 199 -10.47 7.89 2.92
C ALA A 199 -9.43 9.03 2.91
N MET A 200 -9.02 9.51 1.72
CA MET A 200 -8.12 10.66 1.60
C MET A 200 -8.74 11.93 2.19
N GLU A 201 -10.01 12.21 1.92
CA GLU A 201 -10.73 13.35 2.51
C GLU A 201 -10.74 13.29 4.04
N GLN A 202 -10.90 12.10 4.62
CA GLN A 202 -10.85 11.91 6.06
C GLN A 202 -9.45 12.19 6.63
N ILE A 203 -8.39 11.65 5.99
CA ILE A 203 -7.00 11.94 6.36
C ILE A 203 -6.71 13.45 6.28
N PHE A 204 -7.19 14.13 5.23
CA PHE A 204 -7.03 15.58 5.09
C PHE A 204 -7.71 16.37 6.21
N LYS A 205 -8.90 15.94 6.65
CA LYS A 205 -9.58 16.55 7.80
C LYS A 205 -8.75 16.38 9.07
N GLU A 206 -8.27 15.17 9.34
CA GLU A 206 -7.44 14.87 10.52
C GLU A 206 -6.14 15.71 10.53
N ILE A 207 -5.43 15.78 9.40
CA ILE A 207 -4.24 16.63 9.26
C ILE A 207 -4.56 18.09 9.53
N ASN A 208 -5.70 18.59 9.03
CA ASN A 208 -6.07 19.99 9.23
C ASN A 208 -6.45 20.29 10.69
N GLU A 209 -7.11 19.35 11.37
CA GLU A 209 -7.38 19.44 12.81
C GLU A 209 -6.10 19.41 13.64
N GLU A 210 -5.17 18.51 13.34
CA GLU A 210 -3.87 18.43 14.02
C GLU A 210 -3.02 19.69 13.78
N LYS A 211 -2.95 20.16 12.54
CA LYS A 211 -2.33 21.46 12.21
C LYS A 211 -2.95 22.59 13.01
N GLY A 212 -4.29 22.60 13.15
CA GLY A 212 -5.00 23.57 13.96
C GLY A 212 -4.62 23.52 15.45
N LYS A 213 -4.42 22.31 16.00
CA LYS A 213 -3.92 22.12 17.38
C LYS A 213 -2.48 22.61 17.52
N MET A 214 -1.57 22.18 16.64
CA MET A 214 -0.17 22.61 16.65
C MET A 214 -0.01 24.13 16.56
N VAL A 215 -0.83 24.81 15.74
CA VAL A 215 -0.80 26.27 15.66
C VAL A 215 -1.19 26.92 16.99
N LYS A 216 -2.18 26.38 17.70
CA LYS A 216 -2.56 26.86 19.05
C LYS A 216 -1.44 26.60 20.05
N ASP A 217 -0.87 25.41 20.07
CA ASP A 217 0.23 25.05 20.98
C ASP A 217 1.44 25.95 20.77
N VAL A 218 1.82 26.22 19.51
CA VAL A 218 2.90 27.16 19.17
C VAL A 218 2.59 28.57 19.67
N HIS A 219 1.34 29.02 19.54
CA HIS A 219 0.93 30.33 20.05
C HIS A 219 1.01 30.41 21.58
N GLU A 220 0.53 29.38 22.28
CA GLU A 220 0.59 29.28 23.75
C GLU A 220 2.02 29.23 24.26
N LEU A 221 2.88 28.41 23.64
CA LEU A 221 4.31 28.34 23.96
C LEU A 221 5.02 29.68 23.73
N ARG A 222 4.64 30.42 22.68
CA ARG A 222 5.19 31.74 22.42
C ARG A 222 4.82 32.73 23.53
N ILE A 223 3.57 32.73 23.96
CA ILE A 223 3.11 33.56 25.08
C ILE A 223 3.85 33.18 26.38
N ALA A 224 4.00 31.88 26.65
CA ALA A 224 4.73 31.39 27.83
C ALA A 224 6.20 31.83 27.80
N ALA A 225 6.88 31.67 26.67
CA ALA A 225 8.27 32.10 26.49
C ALA A 225 8.43 33.63 26.64
N ASP A 226 7.49 34.42 26.13
CA ASP A 226 7.47 35.87 26.33
C ASP A 226 7.29 36.23 27.81
N LYS A 227 6.41 35.53 28.52
CA LYS A 227 6.19 35.72 29.96
C LYS A 227 7.44 35.40 30.77
N GLU A 228 8.08 34.26 30.52
CA GLU A 228 9.34 33.87 31.18
C GLU A 228 10.46 34.88 30.89
N ARG A 229 10.56 35.39 29.65
CA ARG A 229 11.53 36.43 29.30
C ARG A 229 11.31 37.69 30.13
N MET A 230 10.07 38.13 30.28
CA MET A 230 9.74 39.32 31.09
C MET A 230 10.04 39.10 32.58
N GLU A 231 9.75 37.91 33.11
CA GLU A 231 10.06 37.55 34.48
C GLU A 231 11.56 37.51 34.74
N LYS A 232 12.34 36.87 33.85
CA LYS A 232 13.80 36.85 33.90
C LYS A 232 14.38 38.27 33.92
N ASN A 233 13.92 39.14 33.03
CA ASN A 233 14.38 40.53 32.98
C ASN A 233 14.05 41.28 34.29
N SER A 234 12.85 41.07 34.85
CA SER A 234 12.45 41.66 36.13
C SER A 234 13.32 41.17 37.29
N LEU A 235 13.58 39.87 37.37
CA LEU A 235 14.47 39.29 38.38
C LEU A 235 15.92 39.77 38.22
N GLN A 236 16.40 39.92 36.98
CA GLN A 236 17.72 40.46 36.71
C GLN A 236 17.86 41.90 37.20
N LEU A 237 16.89 42.77 36.92
CA LEU A 237 16.89 44.15 37.44
C LEU A 237 16.86 44.20 38.97
N LYS A 238 16.08 43.32 39.62
CA LYS A 238 16.07 43.20 41.09
C LYS A 238 17.42 42.75 41.63
N LEU A 239 18.07 41.79 40.98
CA LEU A 239 19.39 41.30 41.36
C LEU A 239 20.44 42.42 41.26
N GLU A 240 20.45 43.15 40.15
CA GLU A 240 21.36 44.29 39.93
C GLU A 240 21.14 45.39 40.98
N SER A 241 19.88 45.70 41.31
CA SER A 241 19.52 46.66 42.37
C SER A 241 20.03 46.23 43.74
N ILE A 242 19.80 44.97 44.13
CA ILE A 242 20.29 44.41 45.40
C ILE A 242 21.81 44.42 45.44
N GLN A 243 22.48 44.01 44.36
CA GLN A 243 23.95 44.03 44.27
C GLN A 243 24.50 45.44 44.46
N HIS A 244 23.91 46.45 43.81
CA HIS A 244 24.29 47.85 43.97
C HIS A 244 24.06 48.33 45.42
N GLN A 245 22.91 48.00 46.01
CA GLN A 245 22.59 48.34 47.39
C GLN A 245 23.59 47.71 48.36
N THR A 246 23.85 46.41 48.26
CA THR A 246 24.82 45.69 49.11
C THR A 246 26.23 46.25 48.94
N ALA A 247 26.65 46.60 47.72
CA ALA A 247 27.95 47.22 47.48
C ALA A 247 28.06 48.60 48.16
N SER A 248 27.01 49.43 48.05
CA SER A 248 26.95 50.74 48.70
C SER A 248 26.92 50.63 50.23
N GLU A 249 26.14 49.69 50.78
CA GLU A 249 26.08 49.42 52.22
C GLU A 249 27.43 48.95 52.75
N LYS A 250 28.12 48.07 52.00
CA LYS A 250 29.47 47.62 52.35
C LYS A 250 30.44 48.79 52.43
N ILE A 251 30.45 49.68 51.43
CA ILE A 251 31.31 50.88 51.44
C ILE A 251 30.99 51.76 52.64
N ALA A 252 29.71 52.04 52.89
CA ALA A 252 29.29 52.86 54.03
C ALA A 252 29.69 52.26 55.39
N LEU A 253 29.61 50.93 55.54
CA LEU A 253 30.05 50.22 56.73
C LEU A 253 31.58 50.27 56.88
N GLU A 254 32.34 50.05 55.81
CA GLU A 254 33.80 50.14 55.82
C GLU A 254 34.27 51.56 56.19
N GLU A 255 33.63 52.59 55.65
CA GLU A 255 33.89 53.99 56.00
C GLU A 255 33.56 54.29 57.47
N SER A 256 32.41 53.81 57.96
CA SER A 256 32.01 53.96 59.36
C SER A 256 33.02 53.30 60.32
N ILE A 257 33.43 52.06 60.05
CA ILE A 257 34.46 51.35 60.83
C ILE A 257 35.79 52.11 60.78
N LYS A 258 36.19 52.60 59.61
CA LYS A 258 37.44 53.37 59.46
C LYS A 258 37.43 54.65 60.28
N ILE A 259 36.29 55.36 60.34
CA ILE A 259 36.11 56.54 61.20
C ILE A 259 36.22 56.13 62.67
N GLN A 260 35.51 55.09 63.09
CA GLN A 260 35.56 54.59 64.48
C GLN A 260 36.99 54.20 64.91
N CYS A 261 37.73 53.48 64.06
CA CYS A 261 39.13 53.14 64.35
C CYS A 261 40.02 54.38 64.43
N ARG A 262 39.82 55.37 63.54
CA ARG A 262 40.56 56.64 63.59
C ARG A 262 40.31 57.39 64.89
N ASP A 263 39.06 57.45 65.34
CA ASP A 263 38.68 58.09 66.60
C ASP A 263 39.29 57.36 67.81
N GLN A 264 39.29 56.02 67.80
CA GLN A 264 39.94 55.21 68.83
C GLN A 264 41.45 55.44 68.87
N ILE A 265 42.11 55.48 67.72
CA ILE A 265 43.55 55.79 67.62
C ILE A 265 43.82 57.18 68.20
N ALA A 266 43.06 58.20 67.79
CA ALA A 266 43.24 59.57 68.31
C ALA A 266 43.04 59.64 69.84
N ASN A 267 42.06 58.91 70.38
CA ASN A 267 41.85 58.82 71.82
C ASN A 267 43.00 58.11 72.55
N LEU A 268 43.52 57.01 71.99
CA LEU A 268 44.68 56.30 72.55
C LEU A 268 45.94 57.16 72.49
N GLU A 269 46.18 57.86 71.38
CA GLU A 269 47.30 58.80 71.23
C GLU A 269 47.22 59.92 72.28
N LYS A 270 46.03 60.49 72.50
CA LYS A 270 45.80 61.47 73.56
C LYS A 270 46.12 60.90 74.95
N ASN A 271 45.64 59.70 75.26
CA ASN A 271 45.92 59.04 76.53
C ASN A 271 47.42 58.77 76.71
N VAL A 272 48.13 58.31 75.67
CA VAL A 272 49.59 58.13 75.70
C VAL A 272 50.29 59.47 75.93
N MET A 273 49.88 60.54 75.26
CA MET A 273 50.42 61.88 75.49
C MET A 273 50.21 62.34 76.94
N ASP A 274 49.02 62.14 77.49
CA ASP A 274 48.70 62.56 78.85
C ASP A 274 49.43 61.72 79.90
N LEU A 275 49.47 60.39 79.76
CA LEU A 275 50.30 59.49 80.58
C LEU A 275 51.80 59.82 80.48
N THR A 276 52.29 60.18 79.29
CA THR A 276 53.69 60.60 79.11
C THR A 276 53.97 61.92 79.84
N LYS A 277 53.03 62.87 79.85
CA LYS A 277 53.15 64.09 80.65
C LYS A 277 53.17 63.76 82.15
N GLU A 278 52.30 62.86 82.61
CA GLU A 278 52.24 62.42 84.01
C GLU A 278 53.52 61.71 84.43
N LEU A 279 54.01 60.75 83.63
CA LEU A 279 55.29 60.08 83.87
C LEU A 279 56.45 61.08 83.95
N ASN A 280 56.48 62.09 83.07
CA ASN A 280 57.50 63.13 83.12
C ASN A 280 57.39 64.01 84.38
N LYS A 281 56.17 64.30 84.86
CA LYS A 281 55.97 64.98 86.15
C LYS A 281 56.50 64.10 87.29
N GLU A 282 56.21 62.81 87.27
CA GLU A 282 56.66 61.85 88.27
C GLU A 282 58.18 61.69 88.27
N ILE A 283 58.81 61.58 87.10
CA ILE A 283 60.28 61.57 86.96
C ILE A 283 60.89 62.85 87.54
N LYS A 284 60.30 64.02 87.29
CA LYS A 284 60.77 65.29 87.86
C LYS A 284 60.59 65.33 89.38
N ALA A 285 59.46 64.84 89.90
CA ALA A 285 59.21 64.69 91.32
C ALA A 285 60.24 63.75 91.96
N HIS A 286 60.42 62.54 91.43
CA HIS A 286 61.44 61.59 91.87
C HIS A 286 62.86 62.12 91.78
N LYS A 287 63.24 62.86 90.73
CA LYS A 287 64.56 63.52 90.66
C LYS A 287 64.74 64.50 91.82
N THR A 288 63.69 65.22 92.19
CA THR A 288 63.70 66.16 93.31
C THR A 288 63.80 65.42 94.64
N THR A 289 62.98 64.38 94.84
CA THR A 289 63.02 63.50 96.03
C THR A 289 64.38 62.80 96.15
N LYS A 290 64.94 62.30 95.05
CA LYS A 290 66.26 61.67 95.00
C LYS A 290 67.36 62.66 95.39
N ARG A 291 67.34 63.90 94.86
CA ARG A 291 68.26 64.95 95.32
C ARG A 291 68.10 65.25 96.80
N GLY A 292 66.86 65.30 97.31
CA GLY A 292 66.57 65.44 98.73
C GLY A 292 67.15 64.29 99.57
N LEU A 293 66.97 63.05 99.13
CA LEU A 293 67.55 61.86 99.75
C LEU A 293 69.07 61.82 99.64
N ASP A 294 69.66 62.28 98.53
CA ASP A 294 71.11 62.39 98.37
C ASP A 294 71.67 63.50 99.27
N HIS A 295 70.95 64.62 99.46
CA HIS A 295 71.29 65.62 100.47
C HIS A 295 71.21 65.06 101.89
N LEU A 296 70.19 64.26 102.20
CA LEU A 296 70.10 63.56 103.48
C LEU A 296 71.21 62.51 103.63
N ARG A 297 71.48 61.68 102.62
CA ARG A 297 72.58 60.71 102.61
C ARG A 297 73.92 61.41 102.80
N ASN A 298 74.17 62.52 102.11
CA ASN A 298 75.39 63.31 102.28
C ASN A 298 75.44 63.95 103.67
N HIS A 299 74.32 64.47 104.18
CA HIS A 299 74.23 64.98 105.55
C HIS A 299 74.58 63.89 106.57
N PHE A 300 73.95 62.70 106.46
CA PHE A 300 74.23 61.55 107.32
C PHE A 300 75.63 60.94 107.09
N ALA A 301 76.21 61.03 105.90
CA ALA A 301 77.58 60.60 105.62
C ALA A 301 78.64 61.63 106.05
N SER A 302 78.26 62.90 106.13
CA SER A 302 79.09 64.02 106.63
C SER A 302 78.97 64.23 108.14
N LEU A 303 78.03 63.53 108.80
CA LEU A 303 78.01 63.45 110.25
C LEU A 303 79.26 62.68 110.70
N PRO A 304 80.10 63.27 111.56
CA PRO A 304 81.24 62.56 112.13
C PRO A 304 80.73 61.34 112.90
N LEU A 305 81.37 60.17 112.72
CA LEU A 305 81.19 58.94 113.51
C LEU A 305 81.63 59.14 114.98
N SER A 306 81.21 60.21 115.62
CA SER A 306 81.56 60.59 117.00
C SER A 306 80.32 60.65 117.89
N HIS A 307 79.43 59.65 117.78
CA HIS A 307 78.30 59.28 118.66
C HIS A 307 77.27 58.59 117.74
N ILE A 308 77.22 57.27 117.58
CA ILE A 308 76.66 56.30 118.53
C ILE A 308 77.02 54.92 117.94
N ILE A 309 78.02 54.24 118.54
CA ILE A 309 78.13 52.78 118.48
C ILE A 309 78.08 52.31 119.94
N PRO A 310 76.91 51.86 120.43
CA PRO A 310 76.80 51.02 121.60
C PRO A 310 77.14 49.57 121.22
N PRO A 311 77.69 48.79 122.15
CA PRO A 311 78.21 47.45 121.89
C PRO A 311 77.04 46.47 121.74
N ASN A 312 76.60 46.24 120.51
CA ASN A 312 75.87 45.06 120.03
C ASN A 312 75.57 45.23 118.53
N ALA A 313 76.61 45.30 117.70
CA ALA A 313 76.44 45.17 116.26
C ALA A 313 76.35 43.68 115.91
N VAL A 314 75.12 43.17 115.88
CA VAL A 314 74.82 41.85 115.33
C VAL A 314 75.14 41.88 113.83
N ASN A 315 76.13 41.08 113.46
CA ASN A 315 76.32 40.59 112.10
C ASN A 315 75.12 39.69 111.75
N SER A 316 74.21 40.17 110.92
CA SER A 316 73.41 39.30 110.05
C SER A 316 72.71 40.11 108.98
N ASP A 317 73.32 40.05 107.80
CA ASP A 317 72.66 39.99 106.51
C ASP A 317 71.43 39.07 106.59
N GLN A 318 70.22 39.56 106.28
CA GLN A 318 69.04 38.76 105.93
C GLN A 318 67.80 39.62 105.58
N ILE A 319 66.97 39.04 104.71
CA ILE A 319 65.70 39.51 104.10
C ILE A 319 65.94 40.17 102.73
N SER A 320 66.16 39.39 101.66
CA SER A 320 65.23 38.46 100.99
C SER A 320 64.18 39.17 100.13
N GLU A 321 64.16 38.78 98.86
CA GLU A 321 63.02 38.62 97.96
C GLU A 321 61.93 39.69 97.99
N PHE A 322 61.77 40.38 96.85
CA PHE A 322 60.48 40.37 96.17
C PHE A 322 60.67 40.30 94.65
N GLN A 323 60.18 39.20 94.08
CA GLN A 323 59.87 39.01 92.67
C GLN A 323 58.72 39.95 92.26
N TYR A 324 58.84 40.58 91.09
CA TYR A 324 58.05 40.28 89.89
C TYR A 324 58.64 40.99 88.67
#